data_AF-A0A3N0XMY9-F1
#
_entry.id   AF-A0A3N0XMY9-F1
#
_cell.length_a   1.000
_cell.length_b   1.000
_cell.length_c   1.000
_cell.angle_alpha   90.00
_cell.angle_beta   90.00
_cell.angle_gamma   90.00
#
_symmetry.space_group_name_H-M   'P 1'
#
loop_
_entity.id
_entity.type
_entity.pdbx_description
1 polymer ?
#
loop_
_entity_poly.entity_id
_entity_poly.type
_entity_poly.pdbx_seq_one_letter_code
_entity_poly.pdbx_strand_id
1 'polypeptide(L)'
;MWRHITGVKRPAETNNQQKDEDESKKSKRRHFNSKWTIGDNDKVREWLIYDGSTDEMYCSDCRMYGSQKAKSNPFVIGTKNLKLEAIKDHESSKSRLHKISCKIAKTALPEETAAVKALMSKKAAQFERMRLLFRDVHAIGKKIRPAAYGQGDQTSWKMQLQRTKKCQTADKEEMKQDEKRGEISRDKERKGPKSEEERRDEKRQELNRRDEDIRNKNKRQKARYEKRDENR
;
A
#
# COMPACT_ATOMS: atom_id res chain seq x y z
N MET A 1 31.36 61.50 22.85
CA MET A 1 31.26 62.95 22.60
C MET A 1 30.22 63.21 21.51
N TRP A 2 29.00 63.57 21.89
CA TRP A 2 28.03 64.25 21.03
C TRP A 2 27.53 65.43 21.85
N ARG A 3 27.75 66.66 21.35
CA ARG A 3 27.40 67.90 22.05
C ARG A 3 25.92 68.21 21.80
N HIS A 4 25.15 68.42 22.88
CA HIS A 4 23.79 68.97 22.81
C HIS A 4 23.84 70.43 22.35
N ILE A 5 23.12 70.75 21.28
CA ILE A 5 22.84 72.14 20.88
C ILE A 5 21.59 72.58 21.63
N THR A 6 21.75 73.47 22.60
CA THR A 6 20.64 74.16 23.28
C THR A 6 20.10 75.27 22.37
N GLY A 7 18.85 75.18 21.93
CA GLY A 7 18.20 76.28 21.19
C GLY A 7 17.13 75.91 20.15
N VAL A 8 16.94 74.63 19.83
CA VAL A 8 15.89 74.22 18.87
C VAL A 8 14.64 73.75 19.62
N LYS A 9 13.56 74.54 19.59
CA LYS A 9 12.24 74.10 20.05
C LYS A 9 11.76 72.93 19.17
N ARG A 10 11.42 71.79 19.78
CA ARG A 10 10.73 70.70 19.08
C ARG A 10 9.35 71.19 18.62
N PRO A 11 8.91 70.88 17.38
CA PRO A 11 7.54 71.13 16.97
C PRO A 11 6.61 70.30 17.85
N ALA A 12 5.54 70.95 18.31
CA ALA A 12 4.59 70.41 19.27
C ALA A 12 3.99 69.07 18.79
N GLU A 13 4.06 68.07 19.67
CA GLU A 13 3.33 66.83 19.55
C GLU A 13 1.83 67.16 19.65
N THR A 14 1.11 67.02 18.54
CA THR A 14 -0.35 66.96 18.58
C THR A 14 -0.73 65.56 19.05
N ASN A 15 -0.92 65.46 20.35
CA ASN A 15 -1.68 64.41 21.01
C ASN A 15 -3.11 64.44 20.46
N ASN A 16 -3.43 63.53 19.55
CA ASN A 16 -4.81 63.18 19.24
C ASN A 16 -5.05 61.73 19.65
N GLN A 17 -5.44 61.63 20.91
CA GLN A 17 -6.22 60.58 21.55
C GLN A 17 -6.56 59.37 20.67
N GLN A 18 -6.04 58.24 21.13
CA GLN A 18 -6.56 56.89 20.93
C GLN A 18 -8.07 56.87 20.70
N LYS A 19 -8.46 56.44 19.51
CA LYS A 19 -9.75 55.79 19.28
C LYS A 19 -9.41 54.31 19.10
N ASP A 20 -9.26 53.64 20.23
CA ASP A 20 -9.00 52.21 20.29
C ASP A 20 -10.19 51.44 19.68
N GLU A 21 -9.82 50.52 18.78
CA GLU A 21 -10.34 49.15 18.70
C GLU A 21 -11.86 48.95 18.56
N ASP A 22 -12.40 49.00 17.33
CA ASP A 22 -13.31 47.92 16.86
C ASP A 22 -13.58 47.87 15.34
N GLU A 23 -12.62 48.30 14.49
CA GLU A 23 -12.67 47.87 13.08
C GLU A 23 -12.14 46.45 12.95
N SER A 24 -12.93 45.51 13.47
CA SER A 24 -12.90 44.13 13.02
C SER A 24 -12.84 44.16 11.49
N LYS A 25 -11.72 43.71 10.94
CA LYS A 25 -11.53 43.52 9.50
C LYS A 25 -12.70 42.65 9.03
N LYS A 26 -13.78 43.27 8.54
CA LYS A 26 -14.85 42.60 7.79
C LYS A 26 -14.22 42.12 6.50
N SER A 27 -13.44 41.04 6.60
CA SER A 27 -12.93 40.29 5.49
C SER A 27 -14.16 39.94 4.65
N LYS A 28 -14.27 40.56 3.46
CA LYS A 28 -15.39 40.33 2.55
C LYS A 28 -15.57 38.81 2.46
N ARG A 29 -16.74 38.31 2.87
CA ARG A 29 -17.07 36.88 2.78
C ARG A 29 -16.88 36.50 1.31
N ARG A 30 -15.94 35.59 1.05
CA ARG A 30 -15.67 35.12 -0.31
C ARG A 30 -16.86 34.25 -0.70
N HIS A 31 -17.43 34.49 -1.86
CA HIS A 31 -18.50 33.68 -2.41
C HIS A 31 -17.92 32.60 -3.32
N PHE A 32 -18.67 31.51 -3.50
CA PHE A 32 -18.27 30.46 -4.43
C PHE A 32 -18.30 31.03 -5.84
N ASN A 33 -17.32 30.66 -6.66
CA ASN A 33 -17.28 31.03 -8.07
C ASN A 33 -17.48 29.76 -8.88
N SER A 34 -18.52 29.72 -9.72
CA SER A 34 -18.80 28.58 -10.59
C SER A 34 -17.65 28.24 -11.52
N LYS A 35 -16.79 29.20 -11.88
CA LYS A 35 -15.58 28.94 -12.68
C LYS A 35 -14.62 27.98 -11.99
N TRP A 36 -14.67 27.85 -10.66
CA TRP A 36 -13.83 26.90 -9.93
C TRP A 36 -14.21 25.45 -10.15
N THR A 37 -15.39 25.15 -10.72
CA THR A 37 -15.72 23.78 -11.16
C THR A 37 -15.00 23.41 -12.45
N ILE A 38 -14.35 24.37 -13.12
CA ILE A 38 -13.55 24.15 -14.32
C ILE A 38 -12.07 24.21 -13.91
N GLY A 39 -11.32 23.15 -14.21
CA GLY A 39 -9.88 23.08 -13.95
C GLY A 39 -9.05 23.86 -14.95
N ASP A 40 -7.75 24.00 -14.68
CA ASP A 40 -6.83 24.78 -15.53
C ASP A 40 -6.66 24.19 -16.96
N ASN A 41 -7.12 22.95 -17.18
CA ASN A 41 -7.09 22.25 -18.48
C ASN A 41 -8.48 22.11 -19.11
N ASP A 42 -9.43 23.00 -18.79
CA ASP A 42 -10.86 22.91 -19.14
C ASP A 42 -11.57 21.62 -18.70
N LYS A 43 -10.92 20.82 -17.83
CA LYS A 43 -11.51 19.62 -17.26
C LYS A 43 -12.48 19.98 -16.14
N VAL A 44 -13.68 19.45 -16.21
CA VAL A 44 -14.69 19.62 -15.16
C VAL A 44 -14.24 18.90 -13.89
N ARG A 45 -14.24 19.62 -12.77
CA ARG A 45 -13.94 19.12 -11.42
C ARG A 45 -15.20 18.50 -10.82
N GLU A 46 -15.63 17.35 -11.35
CA GLU A 46 -16.83 16.62 -10.89
C GLU A 46 -16.81 16.24 -9.39
N TRP A 47 -15.62 16.18 -8.81
CA TRP A 47 -15.39 15.86 -7.41
C TRP A 47 -15.70 17.04 -6.47
N LEU A 48 -15.74 18.28 -6.95
CA LEU A 48 -15.97 19.48 -6.14
C LEU A 48 -17.46 19.82 -6.14
N ILE A 49 -18.12 19.67 -4.99
CA ILE A 49 -19.53 19.97 -4.83
C ILE A 49 -19.67 21.18 -3.91
N TYR A 50 -20.53 22.12 -4.33
CA TYR A 50 -20.94 23.27 -3.52
C TYR A 50 -22.37 23.06 -3.04
N ASP A 51 -22.57 23.19 -1.73
CA ASP A 51 -23.89 23.17 -1.11
C ASP A 51 -24.33 24.61 -0.82
N GLY A 52 -25.30 25.09 -1.61
CA GLY A 52 -25.82 26.45 -1.48
C GLY A 52 -26.62 26.69 -0.20
N SER A 53 -27.06 25.64 0.50
CA SER A 53 -27.81 25.77 1.75
C SER A 53 -26.91 26.10 2.94
N THR A 54 -25.71 25.51 2.96
CA THR A 54 -24.74 25.64 4.05
C THR A 54 -23.60 26.62 3.74
N ASP A 55 -23.51 27.10 2.48
CA ASP A 55 -22.44 27.98 1.96
C ASP A 55 -21.06 27.29 2.07
N GLU A 56 -21.03 25.97 1.84
CA GLU A 56 -19.86 25.12 2.00
C GLU A 56 -19.50 24.38 0.70
N MET A 57 -18.20 24.25 0.43
CA MET A 57 -17.69 23.37 -0.60
C MET A 57 -17.04 22.13 0.02
N TYR A 58 -17.18 20.98 -0.63
CA TYR A 58 -16.54 19.74 -0.21
C TYR A 58 -16.13 18.89 -1.42
N CYS A 59 -15.26 17.93 -1.17
CA CYS A 59 -14.84 16.96 -2.17
C CYS A 59 -15.61 15.65 -1.96
N SER A 60 -16.42 15.26 -2.94
CA SER A 60 -17.29 14.07 -2.87
C SER A 60 -16.48 12.79 -2.66
N ASP A 61 -15.41 12.60 -3.42
CA ASP A 61 -14.49 11.47 -3.28
C ASP A 61 -13.83 11.46 -1.90
N CYS A 62 -13.46 12.62 -1.38
CA CYS A 62 -12.84 12.72 -0.07
C CYS A 62 -13.77 12.40 1.08
N ARG A 63 -15.05 12.76 0.94
CA ARG A 63 -16.12 12.51 1.90
C ARG A 63 -16.52 11.04 1.91
N MET A 64 -16.59 10.41 0.74
CA MET A 64 -16.98 8.99 0.59
C MET A 64 -15.87 8.01 0.95
N TYR A 65 -14.62 8.28 0.53
CA TYR A 65 -13.49 7.38 0.71
C TYR A 65 -12.51 7.84 1.81
N GLY A 66 -12.88 8.86 2.58
CA GLY A 66 -12.09 9.36 3.69
C GLY A 66 -11.99 8.35 4.84
N SER A 67 -10.78 8.13 5.35
CA SER A 67 -10.59 7.43 6.63
C SER A 67 -11.15 8.27 7.78
N GLN A 68 -11.59 7.64 8.88
CA GLN A 68 -12.12 8.36 10.04
C GLN A 68 -11.11 9.36 10.64
N LYS A 69 -9.80 9.14 10.46
CA LYS A 69 -8.75 10.09 10.87
C LYS A 69 -8.67 11.33 9.98
N ALA A 70 -9.16 11.25 8.75
CA ALA A 70 -9.18 12.36 7.79
C ALA A 70 -10.37 13.30 7.98
N LYS A 71 -11.21 13.08 9.02
CA LYS A 71 -12.33 13.95 9.37
C LYS A 71 -11.93 15.38 9.71
N SER A 72 -10.65 15.66 10.00
CA SER A 72 -10.17 17.03 10.21
C SER A 72 -9.93 17.81 8.89
N ASN A 73 -9.88 17.13 7.75
CA ASN A 73 -9.63 17.81 6.48
C ASN A 73 -10.84 18.67 6.08
N PRO A 74 -10.67 19.97 5.81
CA PRO A 74 -11.76 20.88 5.44
C PRO A 74 -12.59 20.39 4.24
N PHE A 75 -11.99 19.65 3.30
CA PHE A 75 -12.71 19.11 2.14
C PHE A 75 -13.54 17.85 2.44
N VAL A 76 -13.40 17.26 3.64
CA VAL A 76 -14.20 16.11 4.11
C VAL A 76 -15.43 16.57 4.89
N ILE A 77 -15.27 17.57 5.77
CA ILE A 77 -16.38 18.13 6.55
C ILE A 77 -17.22 19.06 5.67
N GLY A 78 -16.57 19.90 4.86
CA GLY A 78 -17.17 21.09 4.27
C GLY A 78 -16.38 22.32 4.72
N THR A 79 -16.05 23.19 3.78
CA THR A 79 -15.31 24.43 4.07
C THR A 79 -16.03 25.64 3.51
N LYS A 80 -16.19 26.65 4.37
CA LYS A 80 -16.66 28.01 4.01
C LYS A 80 -15.51 28.91 3.53
N ASN A 81 -14.26 28.44 3.66
CA ASN A 81 -13.07 29.15 3.20
C ASN A 81 -12.88 28.91 1.70
N LEU A 82 -13.64 29.65 0.92
CA LEU A 82 -13.76 29.58 -0.53
C LEU A 82 -12.54 30.24 -1.22
N LYS A 83 -11.43 29.50 -1.33
CA LYS A 83 -10.18 29.92 -2.02
C LYS A 83 -9.82 28.96 -3.14
N LEU A 84 -9.50 29.49 -4.32
CA LEU A 84 -9.07 28.68 -5.47
C LEU A 84 -7.75 27.94 -5.20
N GLU A 85 -6.78 28.57 -4.56
CA GLU A 85 -5.50 27.92 -4.21
C GLU A 85 -5.71 26.67 -3.37
N ALA A 86 -6.63 26.69 -2.41
CA ALA A 86 -6.94 25.52 -1.61
C ALA A 86 -7.51 24.36 -2.46
N ILE A 87 -8.27 24.67 -3.52
CA ILE A 87 -8.81 23.68 -4.46
C ILE A 87 -7.69 23.09 -5.31
N LYS A 88 -6.73 23.92 -5.77
CA LYS A 88 -5.55 23.47 -6.53
C LYS A 88 -4.60 22.62 -5.67
N ASP A 89 -4.31 23.06 -4.45
CA ASP A 89 -3.52 22.30 -3.48
C ASP A 89 -4.17 20.95 -3.15
N HIS A 90 -5.50 20.94 -3.03
CA HIS A 90 -6.23 19.69 -2.80
C HIS A 90 -6.13 18.73 -3.99
N GLU A 91 -6.16 19.26 -5.21
CA GLU A 91 -6.00 18.49 -6.44
C GLU A 91 -4.65 17.82 -6.57
N SER A 92 -3.57 18.54 -6.26
CA SER A 92 -2.21 17.98 -6.27
C SER A 92 -1.91 17.10 -5.04
N SER A 93 -2.75 17.18 -3.99
CA SER A 93 -2.48 16.46 -2.74
C SER A 93 -2.46 14.94 -2.93
N LYS A 94 -1.40 14.30 -2.42
CA LYS A 94 -1.26 12.83 -2.38
C LYS A 94 -2.46 12.14 -1.72
N SER A 95 -3.07 12.81 -0.74
CA SER A 95 -4.24 12.31 -0.02
C SER A 95 -5.44 12.09 -0.94
N ARG A 96 -5.63 12.98 -1.93
CA ARG A 96 -6.72 12.87 -2.89
C ARG A 96 -6.42 11.80 -3.94
N LEU A 97 -5.20 11.78 -4.47
CA LEU A 97 -4.76 10.76 -5.43
C LEU A 97 -4.96 9.34 -4.88
N HIS A 98 -4.63 9.14 -3.60
CA HIS A 98 -4.88 7.86 -2.92
C HIS A 98 -6.37 7.50 -2.87
N LYS A 99 -7.24 8.46 -2.55
CA LYS A 99 -8.70 8.22 -2.50
C LYS A 99 -9.30 7.95 -3.88
N ILE A 100 -8.78 8.60 -4.93
CA ILE A 100 -9.15 8.29 -6.32
C ILE A 100 -8.76 6.85 -6.66
N SER A 101 -7.56 6.41 -6.27
CA SER A 101 -7.15 5.01 -6.43
C SER A 101 -8.07 4.04 -5.69
N CYS A 102 -8.50 4.36 -4.46
CA CYS A 102 -9.48 3.56 -3.73
C CYS A 102 -10.86 3.53 -4.40
N LYS A 103 -11.31 4.65 -4.99
CA LYS A 103 -12.56 4.71 -5.77
C LYS A 103 -12.48 3.75 -6.95
N ILE A 104 -11.44 3.88 -7.76
CA ILE A 104 -11.21 3.01 -8.93
C ILE A 104 -11.17 1.53 -8.51
N ALA A 105 -10.45 1.20 -7.44
CA ALA A 105 -10.36 -0.18 -6.95
C ALA A 105 -11.71 -0.74 -6.47
N LYS A 106 -12.62 0.11 -5.96
CA LYS A 106 -13.95 -0.30 -5.49
C LYS A 106 -14.98 -0.37 -6.62
N THR A 107 -14.83 0.44 -7.66
CA THR A 107 -15.72 0.44 -8.83
C THR A 107 -15.27 -0.53 -9.92
N ALA A 108 -14.01 -0.95 -9.91
CA ALA A 108 -13.51 -2.01 -10.79
C ALA A 108 -14.26 -3.31 -10.48
N LEU A 109 -14.78 -3.97 -11.52
CA LEU A 109 -15.45 -5.26 -11.35
C LEU A 109 -14.49 -6.24 -10.66
N PRO A 110 -14.93 -6.95 -9.60
CA PRO A 110 -14.09 -7.90 -8.88
C PRO A 110 -13.49 -8.98 -9.81
N GLU A 111 -14.19 -9.30 -10.89
CA GLU A 111 -13.88 -10.41 -11.80
C GLU A 111 -12.53 -10.33 -12.52
N GLU A 112 -11.97 -9.13 -12.70
CA GLU A 112 -10.77 -8.97 -13.52
C GLU A 112 -9.46 -8.90 -12.72
N THR A 113 -9.53 -8.69 -11.41
CA THR A 113 -8.33 -8.56 -10.60
C THR A 113 -7.62 -9.93 -10.47
N ALA A 114 -6.31 -9.95 -10.69
CA ALA A 114 -5.50 -11.17 -10.61
C ALA A 114 -5.65 -11.89 -9.26
N ALA A 115 -5.84 -11.13 -8.18
CA ALA A 115 -6.12 -11.66 -6.85
C ALA A 115 -7.47 -12.42 -6.77
N VAL A 116 -8.54 -11.87 -7.35
CA VAL A 116 -9.85 -12.55 -7.37
C VAL A 116 -9.80 -13.80 -8.24
N LYS A 117 -9.15 -13.74 -9.41
CA LYS A 117 -8.93 -14.94 -10.26
C LYS A 117 -8.16 -16.03 -9.50
N ALA A 118 -7.11 -15.67 -8.76
CA ALA A 118 -6.36 -16.61 -7.93
C ALA A 118 -7.22 -17.21 -6.79
N LEU A 119 -8.08 -16.41 -6.17
CA LEU A 119 -9.01 -16.89 -5.13
C LEU A 119 -10.08 -17.83 -5.71
N MET A 120 -10.63 -17.51 -6.89
CA MET A 120 -11.61 -18.37 -7.57
C MET A 120 -11.00 -19.68 -8.02
N SER A 121 -9.76 -19.66 -8.55
CA SER A 121 -9.00 -20.87 -8.89
C SER A 121 -8.75 -21.77 -7.67
N LYS A 122 -8.38 -21.19 -6.53
CA LYS A 122 -8.23 -21.96 -5.28
C LYS A 122 -9.54 -22.63 -4.84
N LYS A 123 -10.67 -21.93 -4.94
CA LYS A 123 -11.99 -22.50 -4.65
C LYS A 123 -12.32 -23.64 -5.62
N ALA A 124 -12.06 -23.47 -6.92
CA ALA A 124 -12.28 -24.50 -7.92
C ALA A 124 -11.46 -25.78 -7.63
N ALA A 125 -10.18 -25.62 -7.28
CA ALA A 125 -9.33 -26.75 -6.90
C ALA A 125 -9.82 -27.48 -5.64
N GLN A 126 -10.35 -26.75 -4.65
CA GLN A 126 -10.95 -27.35 -3.46
C GLN A 126 -12.24 -28.12 -3.80
N PHE A 127 -13.11 -27.55 -4.64
CA PHE A 127 -14.32 -28.22 -5.09
C PHE A 127 -14.02 -29.49 -5.90
N GLU A 128 -12.98 -29.46 -6.74
CA GLU A 128 -12.59 -30.64 -7.51
C GLU A 128 -12.06 -31.76 -6.61
N ARG A 129 -11.22 -31.43 -5.61
CA ARG A 129 -10.81 -32.42 -4.58
C ARG A 129 -12.02 -33.01 -3.87
N MET A 130 -12.99 -32.19 -3.48
CA MET A 130 -14.20 -32.66 -2.80
C MET A 130 -15.07 -33.54 -3.70
N ARG A 131 -15.17 -33.23 -5.00
CA ARG A 131 -15.84 -34.08 -5.99
C ARG A 131 -15.17 -35.44 -6.13
N LEU A 132 -13.84 -35.49 -6.22
CA LEU A 132 -13.10 -36.74 -6.33
C LEU A 132 -13.30 -37.62 -5.11
N LEU A 133 -13.17 -37.06 -3.90
CA LEU A 133 -13.44 -37.79 -2.66
C LEU A 133 -14.87 -38.34 -2.61
N PHE A 134 -15.85 -37.56 -3.03
CA PHE A 134 -17.23 -38.03 -3.10
C PHE A 134 -17.42 -39.17 -4.11
N ARG A 135 -16.79 -39.09 -5.28
CA ARG A 135 -16.81 -40.16 -6.29
C ARG A 135 -16.16 -41.44 -5.77
N ASP A 136 -15.02 -41.33 -5.09
CA ASP A 136 -14.30 -42.47 -4.52
C ASP A 136 -15.10 -43.15 -3.42
N VAL A 137 -15.63 -42.37 -2.47
CA VAL A 137 -16.50 -42.89 -1.39
C VAL A 137 -17.76 -43.53 -1.98
N HIS A 138 -18.38 -42.90 -2.98
CA HIS A 138 -19.56 -43.46 -3.64
C HIS A 138 -19.25 -44.75 -4.42
N ALA A 139 -18.10 -44.83 -5.09
CA ALA A 139 -17.65 -46.05 -5.78
C ALA A 139 -17.32 -47.18 -4.79
N ILE A 140 -16.69 -46.85 -3.66
CA ILE A 140 -16.46 -47.78 -2.56
C ILE A 140 -17.81 -48.26 -2.02
N GLY A 141 -18.77 -47.37 -1.74
CA GLY A 141 -20.10 -47.74 -1.28
C GLY A 141 -20.85 -48.66 -2.26
N LYS A 142 -20.71 -48.45 -3.58
CA LYS A 142 -21.25 -49.35 -4.60
C LYS A 142 -20.58 -50.73 -4.61
N LYS A 143 -19.26 -50.80 -4.37
CA LYS A 143 -18.51 -52.07 -4.29
C LYS A 143 -18.74 -52.83 -2.99
N ILE A 144 -19.00 -52.11 -1.89
CA ILE A 144 -19.33 -52.70 -0.57
C ILE A 144 -20.76 -53.19 -0.53
N ARG A 145 -21.66 -52.70 -1.41
CA ARG A 145 -23.02 -53.24 -1.52
C ARG A 145 -22.91 -54.73 -1.87
N PRO A 146 -23.22 -55.65 -0.94
CA PRO A 146 -23.05 -57.07 -1.20
C PRO A 146 -24.11 -57.43 -2.24
N ALA A 147 -23.69 -57.70 -3.48
CA ALA A 147 -24.44 -58.61 -4.30
C ALA A 147 -24.39 -59.93 -3.54
N ALA A 148 -25.52 -60.28 -2.92
CA ALA A 148 -25.87 -61.58 -2.36
C ALA A 148 -24.71 -62.54 -2.02
N TYR A 149 -24.58 -62.88 -0.73
CA TYR A 149 -24.04 -64.16 -0.23
C TYR A 149 -22.65 -64.58 -0.73
N GLY A 150 -21.65 -64.52 0.16
CA GLY A 150 -20.42 -65.30 -0.02
C GLY A 150 -19.27 -64.81 0.84
N GLN A 151 -18.91 -65.57 1.87
CA GLN A 151 -17.67 -65.42 2.63
C GLN A 151 -16.45 -65.35 1.70
N GLY A 152 -15.62 -64.33 1.86
CA GLY A 152 -14.37 -64.19 1.12
C GLY A 152 -13.56 -62.97 1.57
N ASP A 153 -12.71 -63.19 2.57
CA ASP A 153 -11.45 -62.50 2.85
C ASP A 153 -11.44 -60.99 3.18
N GLN A 154 -11.52 -60.72 4.49
CA GLN A 154 -11.23 -59.41 5.13
C GLN A 154 -9.77 -58.92 4.95
N THR A 155 -8.87 -59.69 4.36
CA THR A 155 -7.44 -59.38 4.25
C THR A 155 -7.09 -58.49 3.05
N SER A 156 -7.86 -58.55 1.96
CA SER A 156 -7.60 -57.81 0.72
C SER A 156 -7.71 -56.28 0.90
N TRP A 157 -8.70 -55.81 1.68
CA TRP A 157 -8.96 -54.39 1.86
C TRP A 157 -7.90 -53.68 2.72
N LYS A 158 -7.31 -54.37 3.71
CA LYS A 158 -6.24 -53.80 4.55
C LYS A 158 -4.96 -53.55 3.75
N MET A 159 -4.62 -54.41 2.79
CA MET A 159 -3.48 -54.17 1.88
C MET A 159 -3.73 -52.99 0.93
N GLN A 160 -4.97 -52.83 0.46
CA GLN A 160 -5.33 -51.73 -0.45
C GLN A 160 -5.29 -50.36 0.26
N LEU A 161 -5.68 -50.30 1.54
CA LEU A 161 -5.55 -49.11 2.39
C LEU A 161 -4.09 -48.73 2.69
N GLN A 162 -3.18 -49.70 2.81
CA GLN A 162 -1.76 -49.39 3.01
C GLN A 162 -1.09 -48.86 1.73
N ARG A 163 -1.50 -49.35 0.55
CA ARG A 163 -1.04 -48.79 -0.74
C ARG A 163 -1.49 -47.35 -0.93
N THR A 164 -2.75 -47.01 -0.62
CA THR A 164 -3.24 -45.62 -0.75
C THR A 164 -2.59 -44.68 0.26
N LYS A 165 -2.32 -45.13 1.50
CA LYS A 165 -1.55 -44.34 2.48
C LYS A 165 -0.13 -44.02 2.00
N LYS A 166 0.53 -44.96 1.30
CA LYS A 166 1.89 -44.79 0.76
C LYS A 166 1.93 -43.84 -0.45
N CYS A 167 0.88 -43.80 -1.27
CA CYS A 167 0.73 -42.79 -2.33
C CYS A 167 0.43 -41.39 -1.76
N GLN A 168 -0.44 -41.28 -0.75
CA GLN A 168 -0.75 -39.98 -0.11
C GLN A 168 0.47 -39.32 0.57
N THR A 169 1.46 -40.10 1.00
CA THR A 169 2.73 -39.54 1.52
C THR A 169 3.63 -38.99 0.43
N ALA A 170 3.63 -39.60 -0.76
CA ALA A 170 4.38 -39.11 -1.92
C ALA A 170 3.77 -37.79 -2.46
N ASP A 171 2.44 -37.73 -2.59
CA ASP A 171 1.74 -36.53 -3.06
C ASP A 171 1.92 -35.34 -2.09
N LYS A 172 2.07 -35.61 -0.78
CA LYS A 172 2.36 -34.59 0.23
C LYS A 172 3.78 -34.03 0.16
N GLU A 173 4.76 -34.82 -0.25
CA GLU A 173 6.14 -34.34 -0.45
C GLU A 173 6.26 -33.53 -1.74
N GLU A 174 5.59 -33.97 -2.81
CA GLU A 174 5.56 -33.26 -4.09
C GLU A 174 4.84 -31.90 -3.95
N MET A 175 3.69 -31.86 -3.25
CA MET A 175 2.98 -30.60 -2.96
C MET A 175 3.82 -29.61 -2.11
N LYS A 176 4.69 -30.09 -1.22
CA LYS A 176 5.63 -29.23 -0.46
C LYS A 176 6.77 -28.69 -1.33
N GLN A 177 7.22 -29.44 -2.34
CA GLN A 177 8.23 -28.96 -3.29
C GLN A 177 7.64 -27.92 -4.23
N ASP A 178 6.40 -28.10 -4.69
CA ASP A 178 5.70 -27.12 -5.52
C ASP A 178 5.33 -25.84 -4.75
N GLU A 179 5.01 -25.94 -3.46
CA GLU A 179 4.79 -24.77 -2.60
C GLU A 179 6.08 -23.94 -2.44
N LYS A 180 7.23 -24.59 -2.20
CA LYS A 180 8.55 -23.92 -2.21
C LYS A 180 8.90 -23.31 -3.56
N ARG A 181 8.59 -23.98 -4.67
CA ARG A 181 8.87 -23.49 -6.03
C ARG A 181 7.97 -22.29 -6.38
N GLY A 182 6.72 -22.30 -5.89
CA GLY A 182 5.77 -21.20 -6.03
C GLY A 182 6.11 -19.96 -5.21
N GLU A 183 6.65 -20.10 -4.00
CA GLU A 183 7.13 -18.96 -3.19
C GLU A 183 8.28 -18.23 -3.86
N ILE A 184 9.26 -18.96 -4.41
CA ILE A 184 10.40 -18.39 -5.14
C ILE A 184 9.95 -17.59 -6.38
N SER A 185 8.85 -18.01 -7.03
CA SER A 185 8.32 -17.32 -8.20
C SER A 185 7.56 -16.04 -7.85
N ARG A 186 6.78 -16.04 -6.76
CA ARG A 186 6.04 -14.84 -6.31
C ARG A 186 6.95 -13.72 -5.81
N ASP A 187 8.09 -14.06 -5.21
CA ASP A 187 9.09 -13.07 -4.79
C ASP A 187 9.79 -12.38 -5.97
N LYS A 188 9.87 -13.05 -7.13
CA LYS A 188 10.40 -12.46 -8.37
C LYS A 188 9.40 -11.51 -9.05
N GLU A 189 8.10 -11.81 -9.01
CA GLU A 189 7.07 -10.92 -9.60
C GLU A 189 6.78 -9.68 -8.74
N ARG A 190 6.97 -9.76 -7.41
CA ARG A 190 6.77 -8.61 -6.51
C ARG A 190 7.84 -7.52 -6.66
N LYS A 191 9.03 -7.90 -7.12
CA LYS A 191 10.11 -6.96 -7.41
C LYS A 191 10.04 -6.64 -8.89
N GLY A 192 9.36 -5.54 -9.22
CA GLY A 192 9.38 -4.97 -10.57
C GLY A 192 10.82 -4.77 -11.08
N PRO A 193 11.01 -4.44 -12.37
CA PRO A 193 12.34 -4.23 -12.91
C PRO A 193 13.08 -3.19 -12.06
N LYS A 194 14.15 -3.63 -11.38
CA LYS A 194 15.01 -2.75 -10.56
C LYS A 194 15.38 -1.52 -11.38
N SER A 195 15.17 -0.35 -10.79
CA SER A 195 15.53 0.92 -11.43
C SER A 195 17.03 0.91 -11.75
N GLU A 196 17.44 1.70 -12.75
CA GLU A 196 18.85 1.79 -13.12
C GLU A 196 19.73 2.25 -11.94
N GLU A 197 19.18 3.10 -11.07
CA GLU A 197 19.81 3.57 -9.84
C GLU A 197 20.01 2.44 -8.82
N GLU A 198 19.01 1.58 -8.63
CA GLU A 198 19.11 0.43 -7.72
C GLU A 198 20.16 -0.59 -8.19
N ARG A 199 20.32 -0.75 -9.51
CA ARG A 199 21.40 -1.59 -10.09
C ARG A 199 22.79 -0.97 -9.87
N ARG A 200 22.91 0.36 -9.94
CA ARG A 200 24.17 1.07 -9.64
C ARG A 200 24.55 0.93 -8.17
N ASP A 201 23.58 1.01 -7.27
CA ASP A 201 23.79 0.85 -5.84
C ASP A 201 24.19 -0.58 -5.46
N GLU A 202 23.54 -1.59 -6.05
CA GLU A 202 23.92 -2.99 -5.85
C GLU A 202 25.35 -3.26 -6.35
N LYS A 203 25.74 -2.67 -7.49
CA LYS A 203 27.12 -2.76 -8.00
C LYS A 203 28.13 -2.05 -7.08
N ARG A 204 27.75 -0.92 -6.47
CA ARG A 204 28.56 -0.22 -5.47
C ARG A 204 28.72 -1.04 -4.18
N GLN A 205 27.64 -1.68 -3.71
CA GLN A 205 27.69 -2.55 -2.54
C GLN A 205 28.56 -3.79 -2.80
N GLU A 206 28.48 -4.37 -4.00
CA GLU A 206 29.31 -5.50 -4.39
C GLU A 206 30.80 -5.15 -4.43
N LEU A 207 31.16 -3.98 -4.98
CA LEU A 207 32.55 -3.50 -4.95
C LEU A 207 33.03 -3.30 -3.51
N ASN A 208 32.21 -2.70 -2.65
CA ASN A 208 32.58 -2.48 -1.25
C ASN A 208 32.79 -3.80 -0.49
N ARG A 209 31.98 -4.83 -0.77
CA ARG A 209 32.18 -6.18 -0.20
C ARG A 209 33.50 -6.81 -0.65
N ARG A 210 33.86 -6.66 -1.92
CA ARG A 210 35.15 -7.16 -2.45
C ARG A 210 36.34 -6.45 -1.81
N ASP A 211 36.27 -5.14 -1.65
CA ASP A 211 37.33 -4.36 -1.01
C ASP A 211 37.50 -4.75 0.46
N GLU A 212 36.41 -5.02 1.17
CA GLU A 212 36.44 -5.51 2.56
C GLU A 212 37.07 -6.91 2.65
N ASP A 213 36.73 -7.81 1.73
CA ASP A 213 37.35 -9.14 1.65
C ASP A 213 38.86 -9.07 1.37
N ILE A 214 39.29 -8.15 0.49
CA ILE A 214 40.70 -7.90 0.22
C ILE A 214 41.40 -7.37 1.47
N ARG A 215 40.80 -6.39 2.17
CA ARG A 215 41.31 -5.87 3.46
C ARG A 215 41.47 -6.99 4.49
N ASN A 216 40.47 -7.86 4.61
CA ASN A 216 40.51 -8.97 5.56
C ASN A 216 41.55 -10.03 5.19
N LYS A 217 41.74 -10.33 3.91
CA LYS A 217 42.83 -11.21 3.44
C LYS A 217 44.20 -10.62 3.77
N ASN A 218 44.40 -9.33 3.53
CA ASN A 218 45.65 -8.64 3.84
C ASN A 218 45.93 -8.62 5.35
N LYS A 219 44.92 -8.36 6.19
CA LYS A 219 45.04 -8.46 7.66
C LYS A 219 45.47 -9.86 8.10
N ARG A 220 44.85 -10.91 7.54
CA ARG A 220 45.22 -12.30 7.84
C ARG A 220 46.65 -12.63 7.41
N GLN A 221 47.10 -12.13 6.26
CA GLN A 221 48.48 -12.30 5.82
C GLN A 221 49.46 -11.58 6.75
N LYS A 222 49.19 -10.32 7.11
CA LYS A 222 50.02 -9.56 8.05
C LYS A 222 50.19 -10.27 9.39
N ALA A 223 49.08 -10.74 9.98
CA ALA A 223 49.11 -11.51 11.23
C ALA A 223 49.93 -12.81 11.13
N ARG A 224 49.96 -13.46 9.95
CA ARG A 224 50.81 -14.64 9.71
C ARG A 224 52.29 -14.31 9.66
N TYR A 225 52.65 -13.13 9.14
CA TYR A 225 54.04 -12.65 9.12
C TYR A 225 54.52 -12.27 10.53
N GLU A 226 53.72 -11.49 11.27
CA GLU A 226 54.06 -11.09 12.66
C GLU A 226 54.25 -12.31 13.56
N LYS A 227 53.38 -13.32 13.46
CA LYS A 227 53.52 -14.58 14.22
C LYS A 227 54.72 -15.43 13.81
N ARG A 228 55.27 -15.21 12.61
CA ARG A 228 56.51 -15.89 12.15
C ARG A 228 57.74 -15.20 12.74
N ASP A 229 57.73 -13.87 12.83
CA ASP A 229 58.82 -13.09 13.40
C ASP A 229 58.90 -13.26 14.93
N GLU A 230 57.78 -13.40 15.63
CA GLU A 230 57.76 -13.70 17.08
C GLU A 230 58.33 -15.09 17.45
N ASN A 231 58.33 -16.03 16.50
CA ASN A 231 58.86 -17.39 16.70
C ASN A 231 60.34 -17.53 16.33
N ARG A 232 60.99 -16.45 15.90
CA ARG A 232 62.39 -16.43 15.44
C ARG A 232 63.28 -15.73 16.45
#